data_AF-A0A3N5M3G8-F1
#
_entry.id   AF-A0A3N5M3G8-F1
#
_cell.length_a   1.000
_cell.length_b   1.000
_cell.length_c   1.000
_cell.angle_alpha   90.00
_cell.angle_beta   90.00
_cell.angle_gamma   90.00
#
_symmetry.space_group_name_H-M   'P 1'
#
loop_
_entity.id
_entity.type
_entity.pdbx_description
1 polymer ?
#
loop_
_entity_poly.entity_id
_entity_poly.type
_entity_poly.pdbx_seq_one_letter_code
_entity_poly.pdbx_strand_id
1 'polypeptide(L)'
;AHLDNMPSGAVAPGADDNASGIAGVLTAASILGQYEWNCTLRFVAFTGEEQGLRGSSAYATKVYSDTENIAGVLNLDMVGFNALDEPVIELHTKRSIDNNQSDLAIAYLFSNVVASYNLDLTSEIIQDRESRSDHASFWSRGYPGILAIEDFSDFTPYYHSVNDTVYTLDAAYFTEFVKAAVGTFAHMGCLVVPEIAVAPSAISVSILPETSITQTLSITNYSGELTWQLAETPPVSWLSEAITAGQLAIEGIDIPLFFDTAGLPEGVYTTTLTIDSNDPDEPQTSVGVTLTTTLQPPPPPILQYLPWLTKYRSE
;
A
#
# COMPACT_ATOMS: atom_id res chain seq x y z
N ALA A 1 19.40 11.07 -2.14
CA ALA A 1 20.18 11.51 -0.98
C ALA A 1 21.66 11.23 -1.25
N HIS A 2 22.49 12.21 -0.94
CA HIS A 2 23.93 12.07 -1.00
C HIS A 2 24.51 11.85 0.40
N LEU A 3 25.67 11.19 0.42
CA LEU A 3 26.38 10.77 1.61
C LEU A 3 27.51 11.74 1.97
N ASP A 4 28.01 12.50 0.99
CA ASP A 4 29.02 13.52 1.23
C ASP A 4 28.41 14.78 1.85
N ASN A 5 29.30 15.69 2.27
CA ASN A 5 29.00 16.81 3.14
C ASN A 5 29.91 18.01 2.84
N MET A 6 29.51 19.17 3.36
CA MET A 6 30.26 20.42 3.34
C MET A 6 30.29 21.08 4.73
N PRO A 7 31.28 21.95 5.03
CA PRO A 7 32.33 22.46 4.15
C PRO A 7 33.52 21.49 4.03
N SER A 8 34.38 21.70 3.02
CA SER A 8 35.64 20.96 2.92
C SER A 8 36.51 21.18 4.16
N GLY A 9 36.84 20.12 4.89
CA GLY A 9 37.65 20.23 6.11
C GLY A 9 37.60 18.97 6.96
N ALA A 10 38.21 19.03 8.15
CA ALA A 10 38.21 17.92 9.10
C ALA A 10 36.90 17.80 9.89
N VAL A 11 36.07 18.86 9.89
CA VAL A 11 34.80 18.93 10.60
C VAL A 11 33.75 19.43 9.62
N ALA A 12 32.83 18.55 9.27
CA ALA A 12 31.66 18.82 8.44
C ALA A 12 30.58 17.86 8.93
N PRO A 13 29.77 18.22 9.94
CA PRO A 13 28.85 17.25 10.51
C PRO A 13 27.71 16.93 9.52
N GLY A 14 27.25 17.90 8.72
CA GLY A 14 26.34 17.67 7.59
C GLY A 14 25.02 17.02 8.03
N ALA A 15 24.49 17.47 9.17
CA ALA A 15 23.37 16.79 9.82
C ALA A 15 22.08 16.94 9.01
N ASP A 16 21.79 18.16 8.58
CA ASP A 16 20.69 18.44 7.68
C ASP A 16 21.08 18.15 6.23
N ASP A 17 22.27 18.58 5.82
CA ASP A 17 22.82 18.45 4.46
C ASP A 17 24.01 17.45 4.44
N ASN A 18 23.79 16.16 4.18
CA ASN A 18 22.50 15.50 3.93
C ASN A 18 22.34 14.19 4.72
N ALA A 19 22.84 14.17 5.96
CA ALA A 19 22.64 13.02 6.84
C ALA A 19 21.14 12.79 7.13
N SER A 20 20.33 13.84 7.14
CA SER A 20 18.86 13.75 7.27
C SER A 20 18.25 12.93 6.13
N GLY A 21 18.57 13.22 4.86
CA GLY A 21 18.08 12.46 3.71
C GLY A 21 18.61 11.02 3.70
N ILE A 22 19.86 10.79 4.11
CA ILE A 22 20.41 9.43 4.27
C ILE A 22 19.67 8.66 5.37
N ALA A 23 19.35 9.28 6.50
CA ALA A 23 18.56 8.65 7.55
C ALA A 23 17.15 8.28 7.04
N GLY A 24 16.54 9.14 6.22
CA GLY A 24 15.29 8.83 5.52
C GLY A 24 15.41 7.62 4.59
N VAL A 25 16.45 7.56 3.75
CA VAL A 25 16.70 6.43 2.83
C VAL A 25 16.95 5.12 3.57
N LEU A 26 17.74 5.14 4.65
CA LEU A 26 18.00 3.94 5.47
C LEU A 26 16.74 3.47 6.21
N THR A 27 15.93 4.39 6.70
CA THR A 27 14.63 4.09 7.32
C THR A 27 13.69 3.44 6.30
N ALA A 28 13.59 4.00 5.10
CA ALA A 28 12.81 3.42 4.01
C ALA A 28 13.29 2.01 3.66
N ALA A 29 14.60 1.79 3.54
CA ALA A 29 15.16 0.47 3.26
C ALA A 29 14.81 -0.54 4.37
N SER A 30 14.89 -0.13 5.63
CA SER A 30 14.57 -0.98 6.79
C SER A 30 13.09 -1.36 6.85
N ILE A 31 12.18 -0.46 6.47
CA ILE A 31 10.73 -0.72 6.50
C ILE A 31 10.33 -1.51 5.26
N LEU A 32 10.62 -0.98 4.08
CA LEU A 32 10.13 -1.53 2.81
C LEU A 32 10.81 -2.85 2.44
N GLY A 33 12.04 -3.09 2.93
CA GLY A 33 12.72 -4.39 2.76
C GLY A 33 12.08 -5.57 3.50
N GLN A 34 11.04 -5.33 4.30
CA GLN A 34 10.25 -6.37 4.97
C GLN A 34 9.08 -6.90 4.11
N TYR A 35 8.85 -6.30 2.94
CA TYR A 35 7.73 -6.61 2.06
C TYR A 35 8.20 -7.15 0.71
N GLU A 36 7.30 -7.82 0.00
CA GLU A 36 7.51 -8.32 -1.36
C GLU A 36 7.01 -7.31 -2.41
N TRP A 37 7.79 -7.18 -3.48
CA TRP A 37 7.58 -6.16 -4.52
C TRP A 37 7.72 -6.78 -5.91
N ASN A 38 6.81 -6.47 -6.83
CA ASN A 38 6.87 -6.93 -8.23
C ASN A 38 7.84 -6.11 -9.13
N CYS A 39 8.83 -5.45 -8.52
CA CYS A 39 9.75 -4.50 -9.12
C CYS A 39 10.92 -4.28 -8.15
N THR A 40 12.05 -3.79 -8.67
CA THR A 40 13.24 -3.58 -7.88
C THR A 40 13.21 -2.23 -7.18
N LEU A 41 13.22 -2.23 -5.86
CA LEU A 41 13.47 -1.03 -5.06
C LEU A 41 14.98 -0.78 -4.95
N ARG A 42 15.40 0.48 -5.10
CA ARG A 42 16.81 0.88 -4.98
C ARG A 42 16.95 2.03 -4.00
N PHE A 43 17.65 1.75 -2.90
CA PHE A 43 18.02 2.73 -1.89
C PHE A 43 19.48 3.12 -2.14
N VAL A 44 19.72 4.39 -2.47
CA VAL A 44 21.03 4.83 -2.96
C VAL A 44 21.52 6.01 -2.14
N ALA A 45 22.77 5.89 -1.69
CA ALA A 45 23.53 6.96 -1.05
C ALA A 45 24.59 7.44 -2.05
N PHE A 46 24.35 8.57 -2.72
CA PHE A 46 25.26 9.09 -3.72
C PHE A 46 26.52 9.69 -3.09
N THR A 47 27.60 9.78 -3.85
CA THR A 47 28.84 10.40 -3.40
C THR A 47 29.19 11.56 -4.33
N GLY A 48 29.81 12.60 -3.80
CA GLY A 48 30.29 13.74 -4.56
C GLY A 48 29.18 14.57 -5.19
N GLU A 49 28.03 14.67 -4.53
CA GLU A 49 26.97 15.62 -4.86
C GLU A 49 27.54 17.05 -4.79
N GLU A 50 28.21 17.33 -3.68
CA GLU A 50 28.76 18.65 -3.35
C GLU A 50 29.95 19.04 -4.24
N GLN A 51 30.47 18.07 -5.01
CA GLN A 51 31.50 18.29 -6.01
C GLN A 51 30.96 18.26 -7.44
N GLY A 52 29.65 18.46 -7.59
CA GLY A 52 28.92 18.57 -8.84
C GLY A 52 28.26 17.25 -9.28
N LEU A 53 27.44 16.65 -8.41
CA LEU A 53 26.58 15.51 -8.71
C LEU A 53 27.33 14.28 -9.25
N ARG A 54 28.59 14.07 -8.85
CA ARG A 54 29.49 13.12 -9.53
C ARG A 54 28.98 11.69 -9.45
N GLY A 55 28.53 11.26 -8.28
CA GLY A 55 28.04 9.91 -8.04
C GLY A 55 26.72 9.65 -8.74
N SER A 56 25.73 10.52 -8.58
CA SER A 56 24.43 10.38 -9.25
C SER A 56 24.56 10.49 -10.77
N SER A 57 25.43 11.36 -11.29
CA SER A 57 25.68 11.49 -12.73
C SER A 57 26.30 10.22 -13.32
N ALA A 58 27.31 9.65 -12.63
CA ALA A 58 27.90 8.38 -13.03
C ALA A 58 26.88 7.23 -13.00
N TYR A 59 26.07 7.16 -11.93
CA TYR A 59 25.05 6.14 -11.77
C TYR A 59 23.93 6.26 -12.80
N ALA A 60 23.35 7.45 -12.98
CA ALA A 60 22.32 7.73 -13.97
C ALA A 60 22.80 7.42 -15.39
N THR A 61 24.07 7.73 -15.70
CA THR A 61 24.70 7.37 -16.99
C THR A 61 24.81 5.86 -17.17
N LYS A 62 25.17 5.13 -16.11
CA LYS A 62 25.26 3.67 -16.14
C LYS A 62 23.89 3.04 -16.40
N VAL A 63 22.89 3.34 -15.59
CA VAL A 63 21.55 2.73 -15.71
C VAL A 63 20.89 3.08 -17.05
N TYR A 64 21.13 4.28 -17.58
CA TYR A 64 20.74 4.66 -18.94
C TYR A 64 21.41 3.80 -20.01
N SER A 65 22.73 3.58 -19.90
CA SER A 65 23.49 2.75 -20.84
C SER A 65 23.08 1.28 -20.78
N ASP A 66 22.70 0.81 -19.60
CA ASP A 66 22.17 -0.53 -19.34
C ASP A 66 20.68 -0.66 -19.77
N THR A 67 20.08 0.41 -20.32
CA THR A 67 18.68 0.45 -20.78
C THR A 67 17.67 0.10 -19.69
N GLU A 68 18.00 0.40 -18.43
CA GLU A 68 17.12 0.10 -17.32
C GLU A 68 15.88 1.00 -17.34
N ASN A 69 14.74 0.41 -16.96
CA ASN A 69 13.48 1.13 -16.83
C ASN A 69 13.30 1.62 -15.39
N ILE A 70 13.57 2.91 -15.15
CA ILE A 70 13.34 3.55 -13.85
C ILE A 70 12.00 4.28 -13.90
N ALA A 71 11.04 3.82 -13.10
CA ALA A 71 9.69 4.37 -13.05
C ALA A 71 9.61 5.74 -12.36
N GLY A 72 10.56 6.04 -11.46
CA GLY A 72 10.61 7.29 -10.72
C GLY A 72 11.80 7.37 -9.79
N VAL A 73 12.23 8.59 -9.47
CA VAL A 73 13.27 8.90 -8.50
C VAL A 73 12.71 9.87 -7.47
N LEU A 74 12.71 9.46 -6.20
CA LEU A 74 12.43 10.35 -5.07
C LEU A 74 13.77 10.73 -4.44
N ASN A 75 14.22 11.96 -4.64
CA ASN A 75 15.44 12.44 -4.02
C ASN A 75 15.13 13.24 -2.75
N LEU A 76 15.63 12.78 -1.62
CA LEU A 76 15.59 13.48 -0.34
C LEU A 76 16.90 14.25 -0.16
N ASP A 77 16.78 15.54 0.07
CA ASP A 77 17.90 16.43 0.35
C ASP A 77 17.46 17.52 1.31
N MET A 78 18.14 17.65 2.45
CA MET A 78 17.78 18.57 3.54
C MET A 78 16.30 18.44 3.96
N VAL A 79 16.03 17.45 4.80
CA VAL A 79 14.66 17.09 5.23
C VAL A 79 14.47 17.22 6.74
N GLY A 80 15.34 18.00 7.40
CA GLY A 80 15.46 17.99 8.85
C GLY A 80 15.33 19.35 9.52
N PHE A 81 15.40 20.47 8.81
CA PHE A 81 15.32 21.80 9.40
C PHE A 81 13.93 22.42 9.21
N ASN A 82 13.40 22.97 10.31
CA ASN A 82 12.17 23.74 10.35
C ASN A 82 12.21 24.66 11.58
N ALA A 83 12.39 25.96 11.36
CA ALA A 83 12.51 26.98 12.41
C ALA A 83 11.27 27.88 12.52
N LEU A 84 10.54 28.06 11.42
CA LEU A 84 9.19 28.60 11.43
C LEU A 84 8.24 27.49 11.89
N ASP A 85 7.27 27.80 12.75
CA ASP A 85 6.28 26.84 13.26
C ASP A 85 5.23 26.47 12.18
N GLU A 86 5.70 26.28 10.94
CA GLU A 86 4.96 26.03 9.72
C GLU A 86 5.68 24.89 8.97
N PRO A 87 5.20 23.64 9.04
CA PRO A 87 5.94 22.47 8.56
C PRO A 87 5.85 22.32 7.03
N VAL A 88 6.32 23.33 6.30
CA VAL A 88 6.29 23.37 4.84
C VAL A 88 7.37 22.45 4.27
N ILE A 89 7.03 21.75 3.19
CA ILE A 89 7.98 20.99 2.36
C ILE A 89 7.82 21.42 0.91
N GLU A 90 8.92 21.48 0.16
CA GLU A 90 8.92 21.78 -1.26
C GLU A 90 9.16 20.50 -2.09
N LEU A 91 8.31 20.31 -3.10
CA LEU A 91 8.37 19.21 -4.06
C LEU A 91 8.69 19.77 -5.45
N HIS A 92 9.97 19.85 -5.79
CA HIS A 92 10.42 20.42 -7.06
C HIS A 92 10.34 19.42 -8.20
N THR A 93 9.81 19.90 -9.31
CA THR A 93 9.66 19.16 -10.56
C THR A 93 10.25 19.97 -11.72
N LYS A 94 10.43 19.31 -12.87
CA LYS A 94 10.65 20.04 -14.13
C LYS A 94 9.48 20.99 -14.40
N ARG A 95 9.70 22.02 -15.21
CA ARG A 95 8.61 22.92 -15.66
C ARG A 95 7.66 22.18 -16.59
N SER A 96 6.43 22.67 -16.73
CA SER A 96 5.44 22.07 -17.66
C SER A 96 5.93 22.03 -19.12
N ILE A 97 6.78 22.97 -19.53
CA ILE A 97 7.37 23.00 -20.87
C ILE A 97 8.39 21.87 -21.14
N ASP A 98 8.87 21.22 -20.08
CA ASP A 98 9.95 20.23 -20.09
C ASP A 98 9.38 18.79 -19.95
N ASN A 99 8.13 18.57 -20.39
CA ASN A 99 7.40 17.29 -20.33
C ASN A 99 7.41 16.64 -18.92
N ASN A 100 6.98 17.39 -17.91
CA ASN A 100 7.08 17.03 -16.49
C ASN A 100 5.95 16.15 -15.95
N GLN A 101 5.09 15.57 -16.80
CA GLN A 101 3.87 14.89 -16.36
C GLN A 101 4.13 13.76 -15.35
N SER A 102 5.19 12.98 -15.58
CA SER A 102 5.59 11.89 -14.68
C SER A 102 6.21 12.41 -13.38
N ASP A 103 6.96 13.52 -13.41
CA ASP A 103 7.51 14.17 -12.23
C ASP A 103 6.38 14.75 -11.35
N LEU A 104 5.39 15.39 -11.96
CA LEU A 104 4.19 15.86 -11.29
C LEU A 104 3.37 14.74 -10.69
N ALA A 105 3.27 13.58 -11.35
CA ALA A 105 2.56 12.44 -10.78
C ALA A 105 3.20 11.97 -9.46
N ILE A 106 4.54 11.99 -9.39
CA ILE A 106 5.27 11.67 -8.16
C ILE A 106 5.03 12.73 -7.07
N ALA A 107 5.10 14.02 -7.43
CA ALA A 107 4.85 15.12 -6.49
C ALA A 107 3.41 15.11 -5.95
N TYR A 108 2.41 14.90 -6.80
CA TYR A 108 1.01 14.76 -6.37
C TYR A 108 0.80 13.53 -5.51
N LEU A 109 1.44 12.41 -5.83
CA LEU A 109 1.38 11.22 -4.98
C LEU A 109 1.94 11.52 -3.59
N PHE A 110 3.07 12.24 -3.51
CA PHE A 110 3.63 12.66 -2.23
C PHE A 110 2.65 13.54 -1.43
N SER A 111 2.09 14.56 -2.06
CA SER A 111 1.08 15.43 -1.45
C SER A 111 -0.16 14.65 -0.99
N ASN A 112 -0.62 13.67 -1.79
CA ASN A 112 -1.73 12.80 -1.43
C ASN A 112 -1.40 11.90 -0.24
N VAL A 113 -0.16 11.41 -0.11
CA VAL A 113 0.29 10.65 1.07
C VAL A 113 0.26 11.52 2.32
N VAL A 114 0.79 12.75 2.24
CA VAL A 114 0.70 13.71 3.36
C VAL A 114 -0.75 13.87 3.83
N ALA A 115 -1.68 14.10 2.90
CA ALA A 115 -3.10 14.25 3.22
C ALA A 115 -3.76 12.95 3.73
N SER A 116 -3.52 11.81 3.08
CA SER A 116 -4.22 10.54 3.37
C SER A 116 -3.82 9.95 4.72
N TYR A 117 -2.55 10.13 5.11
CA TYR A 117 -2.04 9.68 6.40
C TYR A 117 -2.12 10.77 7.49
N ASN A 118 -2.69 11.94 7.17
CA ASN A 118 -2.84 13.06 8.10
C ASN A 118 -1.50 13.42 8.78
N LEU A 119 -0.45 13.55 7.96
CA LEU A 119 0.88 13.94 8.41
C LEU A 119 0.93 15.44 8.64
N ASP A 120 1.68 15.87 9.66
CA ASP A 120 1.79 17.28 10.04
C ASP A 120 2.78 18.01 9.14
N LEU A 121 2.42 18.15 7.86
CA LEU A 121 3.22 18.80 6.81
C LEU A 121 2.30 19.58 5.86
N THR A 122 2.83 20.67 5.31
CA THR A 122 2.20 21.41 4.21
C THR A 122 3.05 21.26 2.95
N SER A 123 2.57 20.46 1.98
CA SER A 123 3.30 20.23 0.74
C SER A 123 3.08 21.33 -0.30
N GLU A 124 4.16 21.91 -0.81
CA GLU A 124 4.14 22.83 -1.94
C GLU A 124 4.77 22.19 -3.18
N ILE A 125 4.03 22.16 -4.30
CA ILE A 125 4.53 21.60 -5.56
C ILE A 125 5.03 22.73 -6.44
N ILE A 126 6.32 22.72 -6.74
CA ILE A 126 7.00 23.78 -7.46
C ILE A 126 7.51 23.26 -8.82
N GLN A 127 7.15 23.96 -9.88
CA GLN A 127 7.52 23.62 -11.27
C GLN A 127 8.54 24.62 -11.79
N ASP A 128 9.75 24.59 -11.23
CA ASP A 128 10.81 25.58 -11.47
C ASP A 128 12.07 25.01 -12.14
N ARG A 129 12.18 23.67 -12.22
CA ARG A 129 13.38 22.97 -12.68
C ARG A 129 14.59 23.22 -11.76
N GLU A 130 14.35 23.27 -10.44
CA GLU A 130 15.44 23.17 -9.46
C GLU A 130 16.28 21.92 -9.73
N SER A 131 17.59 22.09 -9.89
CA SER A 131 18.51 21.07 -10.39
C SER A 131 19.82 20.97 -9.60
N ARG A 132 19.85 21.57 -8.41
CA ARG A 132 21.00 21.59 -7.50
C ARG A 132 21.14 20.33 -6.63
N SER A 133 20.50 19.21 -6.99
CA SER A 133 20.65 17.94 -6.28
C SER A 133 20.53 16.73 -7.22
N ASP A 134 20.71 15.52 -6.69
CA ASP A 134 20.94 14.28 -7.43
C ASP A 134 19.83 13.88 -8.41
N HIS A 135 18.57 14.27 -8.20
CA HIS A 135 17.47 14.02 -9.14
C HIS A 135 17.75 14.61 -10.53
N ALA A 136 18.50 15.71 -10.60
CA ALA A 136 18.87 16.36 -11.86
C ALA A 136 19.70 15.45 -12.77
N SER A 137 20.55 14.59 -12.19
CA SER A 137 21.32 13.59 -12.94
C SER A 137 20.40 12.62 -13.69
N PHE A 138 19.26 12.24 -13.10
CA PHE A 138 18.26 11.36 -13.70
C PHE A 138 17.41 12.08 -14.74
N TRP A 139 17.01 13.32 -14.48
CA TRP A 139 16.34 14.16 -15.49
C TRP A 139 17.17 14.31 -16.75
N SER A 140 18.50 14.46 -16.64
CA SER A 140 19.40 14.56 -17.79
C SER A 140 19.41 13.31 -18.69
N ARG A 141 18.94 12.17 -18.16
CA ARG A 141 18.81 10.89 -18.85
C ARG A 141 17.37 10.53 -19.22
N GLY A 142 16.43 11.44 -18.99
CA GLY A 142 15.02 11.26 -19.33
C GLY A 142 14.21 10.45 -18.31
N TYR A 143 14.80 10.12 -17.16
CA TYR A 143 14.06 9.47 -16.08
C TYR A 143 13.22 10.49 -15.30
N PRO A 144 12.01 10.12 -14.87
CA PRO A 144 11.19 10.98 -14.03
C PRO A 144 11.72 10.99 -12.59
N GLY A 145 11.55 12.11 -11.91
CA GLY A 145 11.90 12.24 -10.50
C GLY A 145 11.59 13.61 -9.92
N ILE A 146 11.68 13.70 -8.60
CA ILE A 146 11.48 14.96 -7.87
C ILE A 146 12.59 15.16 -6.86
N LEU A 147 12.79 16.41 -6.48
CA LEU A 147 13.44 16.78 -5.22
C LEU A 147 12.35 17.02 -4.18
N ALA A 148 12.45 16.33 -3.05
CA ALA A 148 11.71 16.68 -1.85
C ALA A 148 12.72 17.25 -0.86
N ILE A 149 12.48 18.50 -0.44
CA ILE A 149 13.37 19.32 0.38
C ILE A 149 12.54 20.16 1.35
N GLU A 150 13.16 20.62 2.43
CA GLU A 150 12.58 21.63 3.32
C GLU A 150 12.31 22.98 2.64
N ASP A 151 11.57 23.86 3.32
CA ASP A 151 11.13 25.16 2.80
C ASP A 151 12.30 26.12 2.51
N PHE A 152 12.43 26.59 1.26
CA PHE A 152 13.47 27.56 0.89
C PHE A 152 13.22 28.94 1.49
N SER A 153 11.99 29.24 1.92
CA SER A 153 11.65 30.46 2.66
C SER A 153 12.11 30.40 4.12
N ASP A 154 12.36 29.21 4.65
CA ASP A 154 12.93 28.94 5.98
C ASP A 154 14.28 28.20 5.90
N PHE A 155 15.12 28.63 4.97
CA PHE A 155 16.37 27.95 4.70
C PHE A 155 17.33 27.94 5.91
N THR A 156 17.89 26.77 6.23
CA THR A 156 18.84 26.60 7.34
C THR A 156 20.02 27.59 7.27
N PRO A 157 20.30 28.37 8.34
CA PRO A 157 21.44 29.28 8.38
C PRO A 157 22.78 28.55 8.57
N TYR A 158 22.74 27.22 8.75
CA TYR A 158 23.89 26.38 9.04
C TYR A 158 24.42 25.64 7.81
N TYR A 159 23.77 25.80 6.65
CA TYR A 159 24.16 25.21 5.37
C TYR A 159 25.66 25.35 5.09
N HIS A 160 26.29 24.24 4.71
CA HIS A 160 27.73 24.17 4.38
C HIS A 160 28.65 24.72 5.49
N SER A 161 28.25 24.53 6.75
CA SER A 161 29.01 25.01 7.90
C SER A 161 29.28 23.90 8.91
N VAL A 162 30.29 24.13 9.77
CA VAL A 162 30.60 23.23 10.89
C VAL A 162 29.50 23.17 11.95
N ASN A 163 28.51 24.05 11.86
CA ASN A 163 27.38 24.15 12.78
C ASN A 163 26.14 23.43 12.29
N ASP A 164 26.14 22.87 11.07
CA ASP A 164 25.10 21.94 10.63
C ASP A 164 25.25 20.65 11.44
N THR A 165 24.53 20.57 12.55
CA THR A 165 24.65 19.52 13.57
C THR A 165 23.27 18.99 13.90
N VAL A 166 23.18 17.78 14.47
CA VAL A 166 21.87 17.19 14.83
C VAL A 166 21.01 18.08 15.75
N TYR A 167 21.62 19.03 16.46
CA TYR A 167 20.92 19.98 17.33
C TYR A 167 20.22 21.12 16.60
N THR A 168 20.46 21.28 15.30
CA THR A 168 19.77 22.27 14.47
C THR A 168 18.51 21.71 13.82
N LEU A 169 18.29 20.39 13.90
CA LEU A 169 17.16 19.72 13.29
C LEU A 169 15.90 19.78 14.16
N ASP A 170 14.75 19.84 13.50
CA ASP A 170 13.44 19.55 14.11
C ASP A 170 13.10 18.07 13.91
N ALA A 171 13.23 17.29 14.98
CA ALA A 171 12.98 15.86 14.94
C ALA A 171 11.52 15.49 14.64
N ALA A 172 10.55 16.33 15.01
CA ALA A 172 9.14 16.06 14.76
C ALA A 172 8.82 16.26 13.27
N TYR A 173 9.23 17.40 12.72
CA TYR A 173 9.15 17.70 11.29
C TYR A 173 9.86 16.63 10.45
N PHE A 174 11.12 16.31 10.76
CA PHE A 174 11.88 15.25 10.10
C PHE A 174 11.14 13.91 10.10
N THR A 175 10.52 13.54 11.23
CA THR A 175 9.80 12.27 11.35
C THR A 175 8.60 12.22 10.41
N GLU A 176 7.82 13.29 10.34
CA GLU A 176 6.67 13.39 9.42
C GLU A 176 7.15 13.38 7.96
N PHE A 177 8.23 14.09 7.63
CA PHE A 177 8.82 14.10 6.29
C PHE A 177 9.23 12.68 5.88
N VAL A 178 9.97 11.96 6.72
CA VAL A 178 10.37 10.58 6.43
C VAL A 178 9.17 9.66 6.28
N LYS A 179 8.11 9.78 7.10
CA LYS A 179 6.87 9.01 6.90
C LYS A 179 6.26 9.29 5.52
N ALA A 180 6.19 10.56 5.11
CA ALA A 180 5.66 10.95 3.82
C ALA A 180 6.50 10.36 2.68
N ALA A 181 7.84 10.42 2.77
CA ALA A 181 8.74 9.84 1.78
C ALA A 181 8.60 8.31 1.69
N VAL A 182 8.54 7.60 2.82
CA VAL A 182 8.35 6.14 2.87
C VAL A 182 7.00 5.74 2.28
N GLY A 183 5.92 6.43 2.68
CA GLY A 183 4.58 6.18 2.14
C GLY A 183 4.52 6.43 0.63
N THR A 184 5.12 7.52 0.17
CA THR A 184 5.21 7.85 -1.26
C THR A 184 5.94 6.76 -2.02
N PHE A 185 7.11 6.33 -1.53
CA PHE A 185 7.89 5.29 -2.20
C PHE A 185 7.17 3.93 -2.20
N ALA A 186 6.41 3.61 -1.15
CA ALA A 186 5.57 2.41 -1.10
C ALA A 186 4.44 2.44 -2.16
N HIS A 187 3.74 3.57 -2.30
CA HIS A 187 2.67 3.74 -3.29
C HIS A 187 3.17 3.92 -4.73
N MET A 188 4.39 4.44 -4.92
CA MET A 188 5.09 4.40 -6.21
C MET A 188 5.50 2.97 -6.57
N GLY A 189 5.78 2.18 -5.55
CA GLY A 189 6.18 0.80 -5.66
C GLY A 189 5.06 -0.10 -6.14
N CYS A 190 5.46 -1.29 -6.52
CA CYS A 190 4.63 -2.39 -6.99
C CYS A 190 4.37 -3.38 -5.84
N LEU A 191 3.99 -2.84 -4.67
CA LEU A 191 3.79 -3.63 -3.46
C LEU A 191 2.85 -4.79 -3.76
N VAL A 192 3.27 -6.00 -3.40
CA VAL A 192 2.42 -7.18 -3.57
C VAL A 192 1.60 -7.33 -2.29
N VAL A 193 0.34 -6.93 -2.35
CA VAL A 193 -0.64 -7.12 -1.26
C VAL A 193 -1.46 -8.39 -1.51
N PRO A 194 -1.97 -9.05 -0.46
CA PRO A 194 -2.89 -10.14 -0.64
C PRO A 194 -4.22 -9.64 -1.20
N GLU A 195 -4.85 -10.48 -2.02
CA GLU A 195 -6.14 -10.20 -2.67
C GLU A 195 -7.03 -11.42 -2.41
N ILE A 196 -7.92 -11.30 -1.43
CA ILE A 196 -8.82 -12.37 -1.00
C ILE A 196 -10.05 -12.43 -1.91
N ALA A 197 -10.58 -13.62 -2.11
CA ALA A 197 -11.96 -13.81 -2.56
C ALA A 197 -12.61 -14.96 -1.81
N VAL A 198 -13.86 -14.75 -1.42
CA VAL A 198 -14.65 -15.73 -0.67
C VAL A 198 -15.86 -16.17 -1.49
N ALA A 199 -16.06 -17.48 -1.60
CA ALA A 199 -17.18 -18.05 -2.34
C ALA A 199 -17.82 -19.25 -1.59
N PRO A 200 -19.15 -19.41 -1.63
CA PRO A 200 -20.13 -18.48 -2.19
C PRO A 200 -20.30 -17.23 -1.29
N SER A 201 -20.82 -16.13 -1.85
CA SER A 201 -21.07 -14.88 -1.11
C SER A 201 -22.23 -14.95 -0.11
N ALA A 202 -23.05 -16.01 -0.20
CA ALA A 202 -24.08 -16.35 0.77
C ALA A 202 -24.34 -17.87 0.73
N ILE A 203 -24.71 -18.43 1.88
CA ILE A 203 -25.02 -19.86 2.02
C ILE A 203 -26.47 -19.99 2.48
N SER A 204 -27.24 -20.83 1.80
CA SER A 204 -28.62 -21.14 2.17
C SER A 204 -28.84 -22.65 2.09
N VAL A 205 -29.23 -23.24 3.21
CA VAL A 205 -29.40 -24.68 3.37
C VAL A 205 -30.83 -24.96 3.85
N SER A 206 -31.48 -25.96 3.26
CA SER A 206 -32.77 -26.47 3.72
C SER A 206 -32.67 -27.96 3.98
N ILE A 207 -32.79 -28.37 5.24
CA ILE A 207 -32.62 -29.77 5.68
C ILE A 207 -33.68 -30.16 6.71
N LEU A 208 -33.88 -31.47 6.88
CA LEU A 208 -34.84 -32.00 7.85
C LEU A 208 -34.33 -31.79 9.29
N PRO A 209 -35.23 -31.69 10.30
CA PRO A 209 -34.82 -31.76 11.71
C PRO A 209 -34.07 -33.07 12.02
N GLU A 210 -33.18 -33.03 13.01
CA GLU A 210 -32.37 -34.19 13.46
C GLU A 210 -31.48 -34.79 12.35
N THR A 211 -30.97 -33.96 11.44
CA THR A 211 -30.04 -34.36 10.37
C THR A 211 -28.84 -33.42 10.28
N SER A 212 -27.82 -33.84 9.55
CA SER A 212 -26.66 -33.01 9.26
C SER A 212 -26.30 -33.01 7.78
N ILE A 213 -25.68 -31.91 7.34
CA ILE A 213 -25.14 -31.76 5.99
C ILE A 213 -23.84 -30.95 6.06
N THR A 214 -22.97 -31.20 5.09
CA THR A 214 -21.76 -30.39 4.90
C THR A 214 -21.93 -29.51 3.66
N GLN A 215 -21.59 -28.24 3.80
CA GLN A 215 -21.37 -27.33 2.68
C GLN A 215 -19.90 -26.91 2.63
N THR A 216 -19.53 -26.16 1.60
CA THR A 216 -18.16 -25.68 1.41
C THR A 216 -18.15 -24.17 1.27
N LEU A 217 -17.20 -23.55 1.95
CA LEU A 217 -16.80 -22.17 1.77
C LEU A 217 -15.36 -22.17 1.24
N SER A 218 -15.13 -21.58 0.09
CA SER A 218 -13.81 -21.44 -0.52
C SER A 218 -13.24 -20.06 -0.21
N ILE A 219 -12.00 -20.03 0.26
CA ILE A 219 -11.18 -18.81 0.35
C ILE A 219 -10.07 -18.93 -0.69
N THR A 220 -9.93 -17.96 -1.57
CA THR A 220 -8.88 -17.90 -2.59
C THR A 220 -8.04 -16.65 -2.38
N ASN A 221 -6.73 -16.78 -2.54
CA ASN A 221 -5.81 -15.65 -2.56
C ASN A 221 -5.20 -15.51 -3.97
N TYR A 222 -5.26 -14.31 -4.56
CA TYR A 222 -4.78 -14.06 -5.93
C TYR A 222 -3.40 -13.40 -6.00
N SER A 223 -2.91 -12.80 -4.92
CA SER A 223 -1.60 -12.16 -4.85
C SER A 223 -1.04 -12.21 -3.43
N GLY A 224 0.24 -11.92 -3.24
CA GLY A 224 0.84 -11.81 -1.91
C GLY A 224 0.69 -13.03 -1.00
N GLU A 225 0.91 -12.81 0.29
CA GLU A 225 0.70 -13.80 1.35
C GLU A 225 -0.50 -13.37 2.19
N LEU A 226 -1.59 -14.14 2.11
CA LEU A 226 -2.85 -13.89 2.82
C LEU A 226 -2.81 -14.59 4.18
N THR A 227 -3.06 -13.85 5.25
CA THR A 227 -3.40 -14.38 6.57
C THR A 227 -4.86 -14.03 6.86
N TRP A 228 -5.64 -15.02 7.29
CA TRP A 228 -7.07 -14.85 7.51
C TRP A 228 -7.57 -15.59 8.75
N GLN A 229 -8.69 -15.14 9.29
CA GLN A 229 -9.41 -15.73 10.42
C GLN A 229 -10.91 -15.71 10.14
N LEU A 230 -11.56 -16.86 10.33
CA LEU A 230 -12.99 -17.09 10.13
C LEU A 230 -13.69 -17.25 11.49
N ALA A 231 -14.83 -16.57 11.66
CA ALA A 231 -15.67 -16.68 12.84
C ALA A 231 -17.16 -16.47 12.52
N GLU A 232 -18.03 -16.99 13.38
CA GLU A 232 -19.47 -16.74 13.34
C GLU A 232 -19.86 -15.50 14.13
N THR A 233 -20.75 -14.67 13.57
CA THR A 233 -21.29 -13.48 14.21
C THR A 233 -22.82 -13.39 14.02
N PRO A 234 -23.64 -13.70 15.05
CA PRO A 234 -23.27 -14.28 16.34
C PRO A 234 -22.96 -15.79 16.24
N PRO A 235 -22.17 -16.36 17.17
CA PRO A 235 -21.99 -17.80 17.26
C PRO A 235 -23.30 -18.55 17.46
N VAL A 236 -23.45 -19.66 16.75
CA VAL A 236 -24.63 -20.52 16.80
C VAL A 236 -24.23 -21.97 17.08
N SER A 237 -25.16 -22.76 17.63
CA SER A 237 -24.90 -24.18 17.94
C SER A 237 -25.10 -25.12 16.75
N TRP A 238 -25.66 -24.63 15.65
CA TRP A 238 -26.10 -25.43 14.50
C TRP A 238 -25.16 -25.38 13.30
N LEU A 239 -24.10 -24.57 13.39
CA LEU A 239 -23.03 -24.44 12.40
C LEU A 239 -21.69 -24.69 13.11
N SER A 240 -20.73 -25.26 12.38
CA SER A 240 -19.33 -25.33 12.79
C SER A 240 -18.41 -25.42 11.59
N GLU A 241 -17.24 -24.80 11.68
CA GLU A 241 -16.25 -24.73 10.62
C GLU A 241 -15.06 -25.66 10.90
N ALA A 242 -14.60 -26.38 9.87
CA ALA A 242 -13.46 -27.29 10.03
C ALA A 242 -12.12 -26.56 10.26
N ILE A 243 -12.00 -25.35 9.73
CA ILE A 243 -10.79 -24.51 9.73
C ILE A 243 -11.23 -23.09 10.01
N THR A 244 -10.62 -22.45 11.01
CA THR A 244 -11.01 -21.11 11.48
C THR A 244 -9.92 -20.05 11.28
N ALA A 245 -8.73 -20.42 10.79
CA ALA A 245 -7.68 -19.48 10.42
C ALA A 245 -6.65 -20.18 9.53
N GLY A 246 -5.87 -19.38 8.78
CA GLY A 246 -4.80 -19.91 7.94
C GLY A 246 -3.90 -18.84 7.35
N GLN A 247 -2.85 -19.32 6.68
CA GLN A 247 -2.02 -18.54 5.77
C GLN A 247 -2.06 -19.21 4.40
N LEU A 248 -2.20 -18.42 3.35
CA LEU A 248 -2.24 -18.87 1.95
C LEU A 248 -1.26 -18.04 1.13
N ALA A 249 -0.42 -18.72 0.35
CA ALA A 249 0.25 -18.12 -0.79
C ALA A 249 -0.78 -17.84 -1.90
N ILE A 250 -0.38 -17.79 -3.16
CA ILE A 250 -1.32 -17.63 -4.29
C ILE A 250 -2.02 -18.96 -4.60
N GLU A 251 -3.00 -19.32 -3.79
CA GLU A 251 -3.77 -20.56 -3.86
C GLU A 251 -5.18 -20.43 -3.24
N GLY A 252 -5.98 -21.49 -3.32
CA GLY A 252 -7.30 -21.55 -2.70
C GLY A 252 -7.45 -22.73 -1.75
N ILE A 253 -8.30 -22.57 -0.74
CA ILE A 253 -8.66 -23.60 0.22
C ILE A 253 -10.18 -23.73 0.33
N ASP A 254 -10.64 -24.97 0.38
CA ASP A 254 -12.04 -25.30 0.64
C ASP A 254 -12.21 -25.64 2.13
N ILE A 255 -13.11 -24.91 2.79
CA ILE A 255 -13.45 -25.07 4.21
C ILE A 255 -14.79 -25.81 4.30
N PRO A 256 -14.80 -27.04 4.82
CA PRO A 256 -16.04 -27.73 5.17
C PRO A 256 -16.78 -27.01 6.30
N LEU A 257 -18.07 -26.75 6.07
CA LEU A 257 -19.01 -26.19 7.02
C LEU A 257 -20.05 -27.23 7.38
N PHE A 258 -20.14 -27.61 8.65
CA PHE A 258 -21.05 -28.63 9.14
C PHE A 258 -22.31 -27.99 9.74
N PHE A 259 -23.45 -28.33 9.17
CA PHE A 259 -24.76 -27.93 9.66
C PHE A 259 -25.38 -29.11 10.41
N ASP A 260 -25.79 -28.90 11.65
CA ASP A 260 -26.42 -29.91 12.51
C ASP A 260 -27.74 -29.38 13.07
N THR A 261 -28.84 -30.08 12.79
CA THR A 261 -30.19 -29.71 13.24
C THR A 261 -30.66 -30.47 14.47
N ALA A 262 -29.78 -31.21 15.15
CA ALA A 262 -30.11 -31.91 16.39
C ALA A 262 -30.72 -30.95 17.43
N GLY A 263 -31.95 -31.23 17.86
CA GLY A 263 -32.67 -30.39 18.83
C GLY A 263 -33.18 -29.05 18.31
N LEU A 264 -33.08 -28.76 17.00
CA LEU A 264 -33.66 -27.56 16.40
C LEU A 264 -35.11 -27.80 15.95
N PRO A 265 -36.08 -26.98 16.42
CA PRO A 265 -37.44 -26.96 15.86
C PRO A 265 -37.47 -26.60 14.36
N GLU A 266 -38.62 -26.73 13.72
CA GLU A 266 -38.86 -26.13 12.41
C GLU A 266 -38.74 -24.60 12.48
N GLY A 267 -38.02 -24.01 11.54
CA GLY A 267 -37.76 -22.58 11.55
C GLY A 267 -36.70 -22.15 10.55
N VAL A 268 -36.41 -20.85 10.59
CA VAL A 268 -35.31 -20.23 9.84
C VAL A 268 -34.32 -19.67 10.86
N TYR A 269 -33.07 -20.08 10.70
CA TYR A 269 -31.95 -19.69 11.54
C TYR A 269 -30.90 -18.97 10.69
N THR A 270 -30.29 -17.93 11.24
CA THR A 270 -29.34 -17.10 10.52
C THR A 270 -28.12 -16.82 11.36
N THR A 271 -26.95 -16.83 10.73
CA THR A 271 -25.72 -16.24 11.25
C THR A 271 -24.94 -15.61 10.10
N THR A 272 -23.83 -14.96 10.40
CA THR A 272 -22.88 -14.45 9.42
C THR A 272 -21.52 -15.05 9.70
N LEU A 273 -20.86 -15.56 8.66
CA LEU A 273 -19.45 -15.90 8.72
C LEU A 273 -18.65 -14.64 8.38
N THR A 274 -17.80 -14.19 9.31
CA THR A 274 -16.89 -13.06 9.13
C THR A 274 -15.48 -13.59 8.92
N ILE A 275 -14.83 -13.17 7.84
CA ILE A 275 -13.46 -13.49 7.48
C ILE A 275 -12.64 -12.22 7.64
N ASP A 276 -11.90 -12.10 8.73
CA ASP A 276 -10.89 -11.06 8.92
C ASP A 276 -9.63 -11.45 8.15
N SER A 277 -9.00 -10.50 7.46
CA SER A 277 -7.80 -10.77 6.66
C SER A 277 -6.79 -9.61 6.69
N ASN A 278 -5.56 -9.88 6.24
CA ASN A 278 -4.53 -8.86 6.02
C ASN A 278 -4.58 -8.26 4.59
N ASP A 279 -5.62 -8.54 3.81
CA ASP A 279 -5.93 -7.81 2.58
C ASP A 279 -6.28 -6.35 2.94
N PRO A 280 -5.54 -5.35 2.45
CA PRO A 280 -5.80 -3.96 2.78
C PRO A 280 -7.08 -3.42 2.14
N ASP A 281 -7.54 -4.00 1.03
CA ASP A 281 -8.75 -3.61 0.31
C ASP A 281 -9.98 -4.33 0.86
N GLU A 282 -9.82 -5.59 1.27
CA GLU A 282 -10.86 -6.41 1.93
C GLU A 282 -10.43 -6.95 3.31
N PRO A 283 -10.20 -6.06 4.30
CA PRO A 283 -9.73 -6.46 5.63
C PRO A 283 -10.76 -7.31 6.40
N GLN A 284 -12.03 -7.23 5.99
CA GLN A 284 -13.08 -8.11 6.48
C GLN A 284 -14.11 -8.41 5.38
N THR A 285 -14.36 -9.68 5.11
CA THR A 285 -15.43 -10.16 4.22
C THR A 285 -16.52 -10.88 5.03
N SER A 286 -17.77 -10.74 4.63
CA SER A 286 -18.91 -11.36 5.32
C SER A 286 -19.74 -12.24 4.39
N VAL A 287 -20.09 -13.44 4.86
CA VAL A 287 -20.95 -14.39 4.16
C VAL A 287 -22.18 -14.67 5.01
N GLY A 288 -23.35 -14.25 4.52
CA GLY A 288 -24.62 -14.52 5.20
C GLY A 288 -24.97 -16.00 5.11
N VAL A 289 -25.32 -16.62 6.25
CA VAL A 289 -25.69 -18.03 6.33
C VAL A 289 -27.14 -18.15 6.81
N THR A 290 -27.96 -18.86 6.03
CA THR A 290 -29.35 -19.17 6.37
C THR A 290 -29.57 -20.68 6.39
N LEU A 291 -30.05 -21.20 7.51
CA LEU A 291 -30.48 -22.59 7.67
C LEU A 291 -32.01 -22.61 7.82
N THR A 292 -32.69 -23.40 7.01
CA THR A 292 -34.12 -23.66 7.13
C THR A 292 -34.36 -25.11 7.51
N THR A 293 -35.05 -25.33 8.63
CA THR A 293 -35.49 -26.67 9.07
C THR A 293 -36.97 -26.85 8.76
N THR A 294 -37.31 -27.87 7.98
CA THR A 294 -38.70 -28.16 7.62
C THR A 294 -38.91 -29.65 7.39
N LEU A 295 -40.07 -30.18 7.80
CA LEU A 295 -40.48 -31.56 7.55
C LEU A 295 -40.91 -31.81 6.09
N GLN A 296 -41.10 -30.76 5.29
CA GLN A 296 -41.47 -30.88 3.88
C GLN A 296 -40.25 -30.62 2.99
N PRO A 297 -39.86 -31.53 2.07
CA PRO A 297 -38.76 -31.25 1.16
C PRO A 297 -39.07 -29.99 0.33
N PRO A 298 -38.06 -29.17 -0.02
CA PRO A 298 -38.27 -28.03 -0.91
C PRO A 298 -38.99 -28.51 -2.17
N PRO A 299 -40.03 -27.81 -2.66
CA PRO A 299 -40.70 -28.22 -3.88
C PRO A 299 -39.64 -28.37 -4.98
N PRO A 300 -39.64 -29.47 -5.75
CA PRO A 300 -38.67 -29.64 -6.82
C PRO A 300 -38.72 -28.40 -7.73
N PRO A 301 -37.57 -27.93 -8.23
CA PRO A 301 -37.56 -26.80 -9.16
C PRO A 301 -38.57 -27.09 -10.26
N ILE A 302 -39.42 -26.10 -10.58
CA ILE A 302 -40.44 -26.23 -11.62
C ILE A 302 -39.70 -26.45 -12.95
N LEU A 303 -39.41 -27.71 -13.26
CA LEU A 303 -39.15 -28.13 -14.62
C LEU A 303 -40.47 -27.93 -15.36
N GLN A 304 -40.50 -26.98 -16.29
CA GLN A 304 -41.58 -26.80 -17.25
C GLN A 304 -41.74 -28.08 -18.11
N TYR A 305 -42.40 -29.11 -17.57
CA TYR A 305 -42.78 -30.30 -18.32
C TYR A 305 -44.30 -30.35 -18.45
N LEU A 306 -44.90 -29.53 -19.33
CA LEU A 306 -46.23 -29.84 -19.89
C LEU A 306 -46.40 -29.22 -21.29
N PRO A 307 -46.08 -29.95 -22.38
CA PRO A 307 -46.39 -29.54 -23.76
C PRO A 307 -47.88 -29.57 -24.17
N TRP A 308 -48.81 -29.78 -23.23
CA TRP A 308 -50.20 -30.16 -23.57
C TRP A 308 -51.27 -29.14 -23.17
N LEU A 309 -50.89 -28.01 -22.55
CA LEU A 309 -51.85 -27.02 -22.01
C LEU A 309 -52.29 -25.92 -23.00
N THR A 310 -52.00 -26.04 -24.30
CA THR A 310 -52.41 -25.06 -25.33
C THR A 310 -53.53 -25.52 -26.27
N LYS A 311 -54.18 -26.68 -26.07
CA LYS A 311 -55.15 -27.20 -27.06
C LYS A 311 -56.65 -26.93 -26.80
N TYR A 312 -57.03 -26.14 -25.79
CA TYR A 312 -58.45 -25.78 -25.60
C TYR A 312 -58.65 -24.31 -25.26
N ARG A 313 -58.51 -23.46 -26.29
CA ARG A 313 -59.33 -22.25 -26.43
C ARG A 313 -59.81 -22.16 -27.88
N SER A 314 -61.01 -22.64 -28.12
CA SER A 314 -61.85 -22.24 -29.24
C SER A 314 -63.27 -22.12 -28.69
N GLU A 315 -63.67 -20.88 -28.42
CA GLU A 315 -64.91 -20.25 -28.87
C GLU A 315 -64.62 -18.75 -29.00
#